data_AF-A0A524RQZ0-F1
#
_entry.id   AF-A0A524RQZ0-F1
#
_cell.length_a   1.000
_cell.length_b   1.000
_cell.length_c   1.000
_cell.angle_alpha   90.00
_cell.angle_beta   90.00
_cell.angle_gamma   90.00
#
_symmetry.space_group_name_H-M   'P 1'
#
loop_
_entity.id
_entity.type
_entity.pdbx_description
1 polymer ?
#
loop_
_entity_poly.entity_id
_entity_poly.type
_entity_poly.pdbx_seq_one_letter_code
_entity_poly.pdbx_strand_id
1 'polypeptide(L)' 'MKRYLGNPSDVQLHGVLVRDVEPHRDDLRARLRSLGTGCPEGTRIELLALYLPQERLEGIGKEMVTRRRQGGNR' A
#
# COMPACT_ATOMS: atom_id res chain seq x y z
N MET A 1 -27.88 -8.06 3.14
CA MET A 1 -27.55 -8.03 1.69
C MET A 1 -26.15 -7.43 1.55
N LYS A 2 -25.21 -8.10 0.87
CA LYS A 2 -23.84 -7.56 0.74
C LYS A 2 -23.90 -6.31 -0.15
N ARG A 3 -23.31 -5.19 0.30
CA ARG A 3 -23.43 -3.87 -0.36
C ARG A 3 -23.05 -3.88 -1.86
N TYR A 4 -21.95 -4.54 -2.21
CA TYR A 4 -21.49 -4.65 -3.61
C TYR A 4 -22.48 -5.36 -4.54
N LEU A 5 -23.35 -6.24 -4.03
CA LEU A 5 -24.35 -6.96 -4.84
C LEU A 5 -25.51 -6.05 -5.27
N GLY A 6 -25.71 -4.91 -4.60
CA GLY A 6 -26.71 -3.90 -4.94
C GLY A 6 -26.13 -2.69 -5.67
N ASN A 7 -24.80 -2.52 -5.67
CA ASN A 7 -24.11 -1.45 -6.37
C ASN A 7 -22.69 -1.93 -6.75
N PRO A 8 -22.43 -2.26 -8.03
CA PRO A 8 -21.11 -2.72 -8.46
C PRO A 8 -20.02 -1.65 -8.34
N SER A 9 -20.39 -0.38 -8.14
CA SER A 9 -19.46 0.73 -7.88
C SER A 9 -19.06 0.85 -6.41
N ASP A 10 -19.74 0.13 -5.51
CA ASP A 10 -19.47 0.15 -4.06
C ASP A 10 -18.28 -0.76 -3.71
N VAL A 11 -17.11 -0.30 -4.14
CA VAL A 11 -15.82 -0.96 -3.96
C VAL A 11 -14.91 -0.03 -3.16
N GLN A 12 -14.14 -0.61 -2.25
CA GLN A 12 -13.15 0.13 -1.48
C GLN A 12 -11.75 -0.40 -1.80
N LEU A 13 -10.88 0.49 -2.26
CA LEU A 13 -9.48 0.20 -2.57
C LEU A 13 -8.60 0.75 -1.46
N HIS A 14 -7.85 -0.13 -0.81
CA HIS A 14 -6.83 0.23 0.17
C HIS A 14 -5.44 -0.05 -0.40
N GLY A 15 -4.56 0.94 -0.38
CA GLY A 15 -3.18 0.82 -0.84
C GLY A 15 -2.20 1.27 0.22
N VAL A 16 -1.07 0.57 0.33
CA VAL A 16 0.06 0.99 1.16
C VAL A 16 1.26 1.24 0.26
N LEU A 17 1.75 2.46 0.28
CA LEU A 17 3.01 2.85 -0.33
C LEU A 17 4.12 2.65 0.70
N VAL A 18 5.15 1.87 0.38
CA VAL A 18 6.34 1.73 1.22
C VAL A 18 7.52 2.35 0.51
N ARG A 19 8.26 3.24 1.18
CA ARG A 19 9.47 3.88 0.64
C ARG A 19 10.53 4.05 1.72
N ASP A 20 11.78 4.11 1.30
CA ASP A 20 12.97 4.40 2.11
C ASP A 20 13.65 5.69 1.64
N VAL A 21 12.84 6.73 1.44
CA VAL A 21 13.28 8.07 1.03
C VAL A 21 12.57 9.12 1.88
N GLU A 22 13.04 10.36 1.83
CA GLU A 22 12.41 11.49 2.52
C GLU A 22 10.92 11.62 2.16
N PRO A 23 10.02 11.75 3.16
CA PRO A 23 8.58 11.85 2.90
C PRO A 23 8.20 13.05 2.02
N HIS A 24 7.36 12.80 1.02
CA HIS A 24 6.87 13.85 0.14
C HIS A 24 5.35 13.77 -0.08
N ARG A 25 4.65 14.91 -0.03
CA ARG A 25 3.17 14.95 -0.12
C ARG A 25 2.66 14.45 -1.47
N ASP A 26 3.42 14.66 -2.53
CA ASP A 26 3.00 14.26 -3.87
C ASP A 26 3.08 12.75 -4.12
N ASP A 27 3.77 12.02 -3.25
CA ASP A 27 3.85 10.57 -3.32
C ASP A 27 2.48 9.90 -3.28
N LEU A 28 1.56 10.41 -2.47
CA LEU A 28 0.19 9.89 -2.44
C LEU A 28 -0.73 10.64 -3.38
N ARG A 29 -0.58 11.96 -3.52
CA ARG A 29 -1.50 12.77 -4.35
C ARG A 29 -1.45 12.39 -5.83
N ALA A 30 -0.27 12.20 -6.40
CA ALA A 30 -0.14 11.82 -7.80
C ALA A 30 -0.74 10.43 -8.05
N ARG A 31 -0.52 9.49 -7.11
CA ARG A 31 -1.01 8.12 -7.18
C ARG A 31 -2.52 8.03 -7.01
N LEU A 32 -3.08 8.79 -6.08
CA LEU A 32 -4.52 8.89 -5.88
C LEU A 32 -5.21 9.41 -7.14
N ARG A 33 -4.68 10.47 -7.77
CA ARG A 33 -5.21 10.99 -9.04
C ARG A 33 -5.16 9.95 -10.14
N SER A 34 -4.01 9.28 -10.30
CA SER A 34 -3.84 8.24 -11.33
C SER A 34 -4.77 7.05 -11.11
N LEU A 35 -4.93 6.59 -9.87
CA LEU A 35 -5.80 5.45 -9.54
C LEU A 35 -7.29 5.80 -9.65
N GLY A 36 -7.66 7.04 -9.36
CA GLY A 36 -9.04 7.51 -9.49
C GLY A 36 -9.51 7.63 -10.95
N THR A 37 -8.59 7.72 -11.92
CA THR A 37 -8.94 7.79 -13.33
C THR A 37 -9.68 6.53 -13.78
N GLY A 38 -10.93 6.67 -14.20
CA GLY A 38 -11.76 5.56 -14.66
C GLY A 38 -12.38 4.72 -13.53
N CYS A 39 -12.18 5.10 -12.26
CA CYS A 39 -12.90 4.47 -11.15
C CYS A 39 -14.39 4.86 -11.19
N PRO A 40 -15.31 3.91 -10.98
CA PRO A 40 -16.72 4.22 -10.79
C PRO A 40 -16.94 5.22 -9.66
N GLU A 41 -17.96 6.08 -9.77
CA GLU A 41 -18.22 7.19 -8.83
C GLU A 41 -18.36 6.73 -7.36
N GLY A 42 -18.90 5.52 -7.13
CA GLY A 42 -19.04 4.94 -5.80
C GLY A 42 -17.74 4.37 -5.19
N THR A 43 -16.64 4.33 -5.95
CA THR A 43 -15.39 3.71 -5.50
C THR A 43 -14.65 4.63 -4.55
N ARG A 44 -14.32 4.11 -3.38
CA ARG A 44 -13.51 4.83 -2.39
C ARG A 44 -12.07 4.35 -2.43
N ILE A 45 -11.12 5.26 -2.53
CA ILE A 45 -9.68 4.95 -2.53
C ILE A 45 -9.04 5.55 -1.27
N GLU A 46 -8.33 4.73 -0.52
CA GLU A 46 -7.56 5.14 0.65
C GLU A 46 -6.12 4.65 0.50
N LEU A 47 -5.17 5.59 0.58
CA LEU A 47 -3.75 5.29 0.47
C LEU A 47 -3.02 5.73 1.74
N LEU A 48 -2.20 4.83 2.29
CA LEU A 48 -1.29 5.10 3.39
C LEU A 48 0.15 5.05 2.87
N ALA A 49 1.02 5.91 3.40
CA ALA A 49 2.46 5.82 3.14
C ALA A 49 3.21 5.39 4.41
N LEU A 50 4.07 4.39 4.28
CA LEU A 50 5.02 3.95 5.28
C LEU A 50 6.43 4.33 4.81
N TYR A 51 7.02 5.29 5.50
CA TYR A 51 8.40 5.71 5.24
C TYR A 51 9.33 4.98 6.22
N LEU A 52 10.25 4.23 5.65
CA LEU A 52 11.34 3.57 6.35
C LEU A 52 12.54 4.52 6.42
N PRO A 53 13.54 4.23 7.27
CA PRO A 53 14.84 4.88 7.18
C PRO A 53 15.40 4.85 5.76
N GLN A 54 16.27 5.78 5.41
CA GLN A 54 16.83 5.85 4.07
C GLN A 54 17.56 4.55 3.69
N GLU A 55 17.41 4.10 2.44
CA GLU A 55 18.05 2.91 1.86
C GLU A 55 17.69 1.56 2.53
N ARG A 56 16.69 1.54 3.42
CA ARG A 56 16.29 0.33 4.16
C ARG A 56 15.61 -0.72 3.28
N LEU A 57 14.99 -0.35 2.15
CA LEU A 57 14.25 -1.34 1.35
C LEU A 57 15.19 -2.34 0.70
N GLU A 58 16.40 -1.92 0.35
CA GLU A 58 17.38 -2.83 -0.20
C GLU A 58 17.69 -3.95 0.81
N GLY A 59 17.64 -5.20 0.33
CA GLY A 59 17.94 -6.37 1.15
C GLY A 59 16.91 -6.75 2.22
N ILE A 60 15.81 -6.01 2.41
CA ILE A 60 14.81 -6.30 3.47
C ILE A 60 14.26 -7.71 3.42
N GLY A 61 13.92 -8.21 2.23
CA GLY A 61 13.40 -9.56 2.07
C GLY A 61 14.42 -10.63 2.47
N LYS A 62 15.68 -10.48 2.03
CA LYS A 62 16.77 -11.42 2.34
C LYS A 62 17.07 -11.45 3.83
N GLU A 63 17.10 -10.27 4.46
CA GLU A 63 17.30 -10.12 5.89
C GLU A 63 16.19 -10.82 6.68
N MET A 64 14.91 -10.56 6.35
CA MET A 64 13.77 -11.15 7.05
C MET A 64 13.70 -12.67 6.89
N VAL A 65 14.00 -13.20 5.70
CA VAL A 65 14.10 -14.65 5.47
C VAL A 65 15.20 -15.27 6.32
N THR A 66 16.37 -14.63 6.40
CA THR A 66 17.49 -15.08 7.23
C THR A 66 17.12 -15.08 8.72
N ARG A 67 16.55 -13.97 9.22
CA ARG A 67 16.08 -13.85 10.61
C ARG A 67 15.02 -14.90 10.95
N ARG A 68 14.08 -15.19 10.05
CA ARG A 68 13.07 -16.25 10.24
C ARG A 68 13.72 -17.62 10.41
N ARG A 69 14.73 -17.95 9.60
CA ARG A 69 15.46 -19.23 9.71
C ARG A 69 16.20 -19.35 11.04
N GLN A 70 16.72 -18.24 11.56
CA GLN A 70 17.40 -18.19 12.86
C GLN A 70 16.41 -18.27 14.04
N GLY A 71 15.19 -17.73 13.89
CA GLY A 71 14.15 -17.72 14.92
C GLY A 71 13.24 -18.94 14.96
N GLY A 72 13.15 -19.73 13.89
CA GLY A 72 12.31 -20.93 13.78
C GLY A 72 12.88 -22.21 14.41
N ASN A 73 14.01 -22.11 15.12
CA ASN A 73 14.68 -23.23 15.80
C ASN A 73 14.52 -23.18 17.33
N ARG A 74 13.38 -22.68 17.80
CA ARG A 74 12.97 -22.71 19.21
C ARG A 74 11.58 -23.29 19.33
#